data_AF-A0A4R4CZJ2-F1
#
_entry.id   AF-A0A4R4CZJ2-F1
#
_cell.length_a   1.000
_cell.length_b   1.000
_cell.length_c   1.000
_cell.angle_alpha   90.00
_cell.angle_beta   90.00
_cell.angle_gamma   90.00
#
_symmetry.space_group_name_H-M   'P 1'
#
loop_
_entity.id
_entity.type
_entity.pdbx_description
1 polymer ?
#
loop_
_entity_poly.entity_id
_entity_poly.type
_entity_poly.pdbx_seq_one_letter_code
_entity_poly.pdbx_strand_id
1 'polypeptide(L)' 'MLYRICPNCGSALDPGEKCDCEGKTLQPVNQEPRRLSPYDRTRAQVYATGNKWAMENFNATHN' A
#
# COMPACT_ATOMS: atom_id res chain seq x y z
N MET A 1 1.98 38.15 0.92
CA MET A 1 1.94 37.05 -0.07
C MET A 1 0.78 36.14 0.29
N LEU A 2 -0.23 36.03 -0.57
CA LEU A 2 -1.40 35.16 -0.35
C LEU A 2 -1.16 33.88 -1.16
N TYR A 3 -0.81 32.78 -0.50
CA TYR A 3 -0.78 31.47 -1.15
C TYR A 3 -2.22 30.95 -1.28
N ARG A 4 -2.50 30.16 -2.32
CA ARG A 4 -3.80 29.50 -2.50
C ARG A 4 -3.67 28.02 -2.22
N ILE A 5 -4.69 27.42 -1.62
CA ILE A 5 -4.73 25.96 -1.43
C ILE A 5 -5.43 25.32 -2.62
N CYS A 6 -4.80 24.31 -3.21
CA CYS A 6 -5.43 23.52 -4.26
C CYS A 6 -6.64 22.74 -3.70
N PRO A 7 -7.85 22.89 -4.25
CA PRO A 7 -9.02 22.16 -3.78
C PRO A 7 -8.97 20.64 -4.07
N ASN A 8 -8.14 20.20 -5.01
CA ASN A 8 -8.06 18.79 -5.42
C ASN A 8 -7.04 17.96 -4.60
N CYS A 9 -5.93 18.55 -4.15
CA CYS A 9 -4.88 17.83 -3.43
C CYS A 9 -4.42 18.48 -2.12
N GLY A 10 -4.91 19.69 -1.79
CA GLY A 10 -4.57 20.39 -0.55
C GLY A 10 -3.18 21.04 -0.54
N SER A 11 -2.44 21.04 -1.64
CA SER A 11 -1.11 21.67 -1.71
C SER A 11 -1.22 23.21 -1.64
N ALA A 12 -0.31 23.84 -0.90
CA ALA A 12 -0.15 25.28 -0.90
C ALA A 12 0.60 25.71 -2.16
N LEU A 13 -0.04 26.56 -2.97
CA LEU A 13 0.49 27.08 -4.24
C LEU A 13 0.80 28.57 -4.09
N ASP A 14 1.99 28.95 -4.54
CA ASP A 14 2.38 30.34 -4.62
C ASP A 14 1.68 31.09 -5.77
N PRO A 15 1.63 32.44 -5.73
CA PRO A 15 1.02 33.24 -6.79
C PRO A 15 1.69 32.98 -8.15
N GLY A 16 1.00 32.27 -9.04
CA GLY A 16 1.48 31.95 -10.39
C GLY A 16 1.78 30.46 -10.61
N GLU A 17 1.86 29.65 -9.55
CA GLU A 17 2.08 28.20 -9.69
C GLU A 17 0.79 27.45 -10.06
N LYS A 18 0.92 26.48 -10.98
CA LYS A 18 -0.17 25.57 -11.36
C LYS A 18 -0.02 24.25 -10.61
N CYS A 19 -1.15 23.68 -10.19
CA CYS A 19 -1.15 22.36 -9.57
C CYS A 19 -1.04 21.27 -10.64
N ASP A 20 -0.11 20.34 -10.49
CA ASP A 20 0.03 19.17 -11.38
C ASP A 20 -0.94 18.01 -11.05
N CYS A 21 -1.96 18.28 -10.23
CA CYS A 21 -2.87 17.27 -9.71
C CYS A 21 -3.93 16.79 -10.70
N GLU A 22 -4.24 17.56 -11.76
CA GLU A 22 -5.27 17.20 -12.76
C GLU A 22 -4.92 15.98 -13.62
N GLY A 23 -3.67 15.50 -13.59
CA GLY A 23 -3.23 14.30 -14.32
C GLY A 23 -3.13 13.03 -13.49
N LYS A 24 -3.27 13.11 -12.16
CA LYS A 24 -3.22 11.94 -11.29
C LYS A 24 -4.66 11.49 -11.08
N THR A 25 -5.12 10.55 -11.91
CA THR A 25 -6.17 9.65 -11.47
C THR A 25 -5.66 9.04 -10.18
N LEU A 26 -6.12 9.58 -9.04
CA LEU A 26 -5.99 8.92 -7.76
C LEU A 26 -6.81 7.65 -7.94
N GLN A 27 -6.15 6.59 -8.44
CA GLN A 27 -6.68 5.26 -8.32
C GLN A 27 -7.07 5.15 -6.86
N PRO A 28 -8.35 4.86 -6.55
CA PRO A 28 -8.79 4.86 -5.19
C PRO A 28 -7.88 3.87 -4.46
N VAL A 29 -7.08 4.38 -3.51
CA VAL A 29 -6.34 3.56 -2.55
C VAL A 29 -7.36 3.02 -1.53
N ASN A 30 -8.47 2.48 -2.03
CA ASN A 30 -9.39 1.61 -1.32
C ASN A 30 -8.90 0.17 -1.47
N GLN A 31 -7.60 -0.04 -1.36
CA GLN A 31 -7.11 -1.34 -0.94
C GLN A 31 -7.26 -1.36 0.57
N GLU A 32 -8.49 -1.58 1.04
CA GLU A 32 -8.71 -2.19 2.36
C GLU A 32 -7.64 -3.27 2.51
N PRO A 33 -6.85 -3.29 3.61
CA PRO A 33 -5.85 -4.32 3.79
C PRO A 33 -6.60 -5.65 3.69
N ARG A 34 -6.35 -6.41 2.62
CA ARG A 34 -7.06 -7.68 2.40
C ARG A 34 -6.85 -8.48 3.67
N ARG A 35 -7.92 -8.76 4.40
CA ARG A 35 -7.85 -9.62 5.58
C ARG A 35 -7.26 -10.93 5.11
N LEU A 36 -6.02 -11.19 5.52
CA LEU A 36 -5.33 -12.42 5.19
C LEU A 36 -6.18 -13.57 5.68
N SER A 37 -6.36 -14.58 4.84
CA SER A 37 -6.95 -15.83 5.32
C SER A 37 -6.07 -16.39 6.45
N PRO A 38 -6.62 -17.24 7.33
CA PRO A 38 -5.80 -17.94 8.32
C PRO A 38 -4.61 -18.69 7.70
N TYR A 39 -4.77 -19.19 6.47
CA TYR A 39 -3.72 -19.82 5.68
C TYR A 39 -2.62 -18.82 5.30
N ASP A 40 -2.97 -17.70 4.68
CA ASP A 40 -1.99 -16.68 4.25
C ASP A 40 -1.25 -16.09 5.45
N ARG A 41 -1.94 -15.94 6.58
CA ARG A 41 -1.32 -15.46 7.82
C ARG A 41 -0.28 -16.44 8.35
N THR A 42 -0.60 -17.73 8.36
CA THR A 42 0.33 -18.78 8.78
C THR A 42 1.52 -18.88 7.84
N ARG A 43 1.27 -18.85 6.52
CA ARG A 43 2.31 -18.80 5.50
C ARG A 43 3.25 -17.63 5.73
N ALA A 44 2.73 -16.42 5.92
CA ALA A 44 3.57 -15.24 6.17
C ALA A 44 4.47 -15.40 7.40
N GLN A 45 3.98 -15.97 8.50
CA GLN A 45 4.77 -16.19 9.73
C GLN A 45 5.89 -17.21 9.52
N VAL A 46 5.63 -18.32 8.83
CA VAL A 46 6.64 -19.33 8.54
C VAL A 46 7.75 -18.74 7.67
N TYR A 47 7.40 -18.00 6.63
CA TYR A 47 8.36 -17.37 5.74
C TYR A 47 9.15 -16.24 6.42
N ALA A 48 8.51 -15.46 7.30
CA ALA A 48 9.17 -14.41 8.07
C ALA A 48 10.22 -14.97 9.05
N THR A 49 10.08 -16.22 9.48
CA THR A 49 11.05 -16.88 10.36
C THR A 49 12.40 -17.14 9.64
N GLY A 50 12.40 -17.25 8.31
CA GLY A 50 13.61 -17.53 7.53
C GLY A 50 14.21 -18.94 7.75
N ASN A 51 13.54 -19.79 8.53
CA ASN A 51 13.98 -21.17 8.77
C ASN A 51 13.63 -22.04 7.56
N LYS A 52 14.66 -22.46 6.82
CA LYS A 52 14.53 -23.28 5.61
C LYS A 52 13.72 -24.56 5.85
N TRP A 53 13.99 -25.26 6.95
CA TRP A 53 13.27 -26.49 7.27
C TRP A 53 11.78 -26.24 7.52
N ALA A 54 11.44 -25.17 8.25
CA ALA A 54 10.06 -24.80 8.53
C ALA A 54 9.28 -24.41 7.25
N MET A 55 9.91 -23.66 6.35
CA MET A 55 9.32 -23.30 5.05
C MET A 55 9.08 -24.53 4.16
N GLU A 56 10.05 -25.45 4.08
CA GLU A 56 9.92 -26.66 3.29
C GLU A 56 8.85 -27.61 3.84
N ASN A 57 8.79 -27.77 5.18
CA ASN A 57 7.76 -28.57 5.83
C ASN A 57 6.35 -27.99 5.59
N PHE A 58 6.21 -26.66 5.69
CA PHE A 58 4.94 -25.98 5.39
C PHE A 58 4.49 -26.24 3.94
N ASN A 59 5.39 -26.09 2.97
CA ASN A 59 5.08 -26.33 1.56
C ASN A 59 4.75 -27.80 1.26
N ALA A 60 5.40 -28.75 1.92
CA ALA A 60 5.14 -30.17 1.73
C ALA A 60 3.77 -30.61 2.30
N THR A 61 3.26 -29.91 3.32
CA THR A 61 2.03 -30.28 4.02
C THR A 61 0.78 -29.56 3.51
N HIS A 62 0.94 -28.43 2.81
CA HIS A 62 -0.17 -27.58 2.35
C HIS A 62 -0.30 -27.55 0.81
N ASN A 63 -0.03 -28.68 0.15
CA ASN A 63 -0.15 -28.85 -1.30
C ASN A 63 -1.61 -28.90 -1.78
#